data_AF-A0A0E0E191-F1
#
_entry.id   AF-A0A0E0E191-F1
#
_cell.length_a   1.000
_cell.length_b   1.000
_cell.length_c   1.000
_cell.angle_alpha   90.00
_cell.angle_beta   90.00
_cell.angle_gamma   90.00
#
_symmetry.space_group_name_H-M   'P 1'
#
loop_
_entity.id
_entity.type
_entity.pdbx_description
1 polymer ?
#
loop_
_entity_poly.entity_id
_entity_poly.type
_entity_poly.pdbx_seq_one_letter_code
_entity_poly.pdbx_strand_id
1 'polypeptide(L)'
;MALPHPPLVVCLLVLISCLLSGGVLAGSRRRYLTASLDELRGYNGHQVHSPPLTSPAATPGRKLSIRVPAADKPAARDIHVRDSARLRTILQRSSSASAAAASSLLAPYASPPAAMPPIPFPAVSVAPAPAPAVTIPDRSGTYLDTLEFVVAVGLGTPAQPSALIFDTGSDLSWVQCQPCSAGHCHPQQDPLFDPSKSSTYAAVHCGEPQCAAAGDLCSEDNTTCLYLVRYGDDSSTTGVLSRDTLALTSSRALPGFPFGCGTRNLGDFGRVDGLLGLGRGELSLPSQAAASFGAVFSYCLPSSNSTTGYLTIGAAATAPAADAGAAPQYTAMVRKPQFPSFYFVELVAIDIGGYVLPVPPAVFTRGGTLLDSGTVLTYLPAQAYALLRDRFRLTMERYTPAPPNDVLDACYDFAGESEVVVPAVSFRFGDGAVFELDFFGVMIFLDENVGCLAFAAMDAGGLPLSIIGNTQQRSAEVIYDVAAEKIGFVPASC
;
A
#
# COMPACT_ATOMS: atom_id res chain seq x y z
N MET A 1 22.39 -72.84 -8.12
CA MET A 1 23.04 -71.98 -7.12
C MET A 1 22.44 -70.59 -7.27
N ALA A 2 21.56 -70.25 -6.33
CA ALA A 2 20.88 -68.96 -6.27
C ALA A 2 21.79 -67.95 -5.54
N LEU A 3 21.97 -66.76 -6.11
CA LEU A 3 22.51 -65.59 -5.41
C LEU A 3 21.35 -64.79 -4.79
N PRO A 4 21.49 -64.28 -3.56
CA PRO A 4 20.40 -63.57 -2.89
C PRO A 4 20.34 -62.09 -3.30
N HIS A 5 19.12 -61.59 -3.43
CA HIS A 5 18.80 -60.16 -3.53
C HIS A 5 19.23 -59.39 -2.26
N PRO A 6 19.65 -58.11 -2.37
CA PRO A 6 19.78 -57.27 -1.18
C PRO A 6 18.38 -56.88 -0.67
N PRO A 7 18.19 -56.73 0.66
CA PRO A 7 16.85 -56.63 1.24
C PRO A 7 16.29 -55.22 1.07
N LEU A 8 14.98 -55.14 0.78
CA LEU A 8 14.16 -53.91 0.78
C LEU A 8 14.35 -53.02 2.01
N VAL A 9 14.87 -53.57 3.10
CA VAL A 9 15.15 -52.89 4.37
C VAL A 9 16.23 -51.80 4.24
N VAL A 10 17.23 -51.96 3.36
CA VAL A 10 18.28 -50.94 3.16
C VAL A 10 17.75 -49.74 2.38
N CYS A 11 16.86 -49.95 1.39
CA CYS A 11 16.18 -48.85 0.70
C CYS A 11 15.21 -48.08 1.63
N LEU A 12 14.50 -48.79 2.52
CA LEU A 12 13.58 -48.15 3.46
C LEU A 12 14.32 -47.31 4.52
N LEU A 13 15.49 -47.77 4.98
CA LEU A 13 16.33 -47.03 5.93
C LEU A 13 16.98 -45.78 5.32
N VAL A 14 17.33 -45.79 4.03
CA VAL A 14 17.84 -44.59 3.34
C VAL A 14 16.73 -43.55 3.13
N LEU A 15 15.50 -43.98 2.83
CA LEU A 15 14.33 -43.10 2.72
C LEU A 15 13.94 -42.48 4.08
N ILE A 16 14.00 -43.24 5.16
CA ILE A 16 13.74 -42.74 6.52
C ILE A 16 14.87 -41.82 7.02
N SER A 17 16.13 -42.11 6.65
CA SER A 17 17.26 -41.22 6.95
C SER A 17 17.14 -39.88 6.22
N CYS A 18 16.70 -39.85 4.95
CA CYS A 18 16.46 -38.60 4.23
C CYS A 18 15.27 -37.78 4.78
N LEU A 19 14.31 -38.42 5.45
CA LEU A 19 13.18 -37.74 6.11
C LEU A 19 13.53 -37.21 7.51
N LEU A 20 14.55 -37.77 8.18
CA LEU A 20 14.96 -37.40 9.55
C LEU A 20 16.24 -36.54 9.61
N SER A 21 17.08 -36.54 8.57
CA SER A 21 18.14 -35.54 8.43
C SER A 21 17.58 -34.34 7.69
N GLY A 22 17.36 -33.23 8.41
CA GLY A 22 16.98 -31.91 7.88
C GLY A 22 18.04 -31.32 6.94
N GLY A 23 18.24 -31.97 5.79
CA GLY A 23 18.95 -31.41 4.67
C GLY A 23 18.06 -30.40 3.99
N VAL A 24 18.38 -29.12 4.15
CA VAL A 24 17.79 -28.02 3.40
C VAL A 24 18.08 -28.27 1.91
N LEU A 25 17.11 -28.88 1.22
CA LEU A 25 16.98 -28.71 -0.22
C LEU A 25 16.51 -27.28 -0.44
N ALA A 26 17.43 -26.41 -0.85
CA ALA A 26 17.09 -25.11 -1.39
C ALA A 26 16.13 -25.31 -2.58
N GLY A 27 14.86 -24.91 -2.41
CA GLY A 27 13.91 -24.78 -3.52
C GLY A 27 12.53 -25.42 -3.38
N SER A 28 12.17 -26.09 -2.27
CA SER A 28 10.78 -26.54 -2.10
C SER A 28 9.88 -25.40 -1.61
N ARG A 29 9.13 -24.75 -2.51
CA ARG A 29 8.09 -23.78 -2.14
C ARG A 29 7.13 -24.40 -1.12
N ARG A 30 6.84 -23.68 -0.03
CA ARG A 30 5.83 -24.12 0.95
C ARG A 30 4.48 -24.19 0.24
N ARG A 31 3.83 -25.36 0.32
CA ARG A 31 2.48 -25.55 -0.26
C ARG A 31 1.37 -25.06 0.67
N TYR A 32 1.67 -24.94 1.96
CA TYR A 32 0.73 -24.51 2.99
C TYR A 32 1.41 -23.54 3.94
N LEU A 33 0.63 -22.62 4.48
CA LEU A 33 0.99 -21.66 5.51
C LEU A 33 0.20 -22.00 6.77
N THR A 34 0.74 -21.60 7.90
CA THR A 34 0.22 -21.98 9.21
C THR A 34 0.27 -20.77 10.14
N ALA A 35 -0.78 -20.56 10.92
CA ALA A 35 -0.81 -19.60 12.02
C ALA A 35 -1.45 -20.23 13.26
N SER A 36 -0.86 -19.95 14.42
CA SER A 36 -1.39 -20.29 15.73
C SER A 36 -2.54 -19.36 16.13
N LEU A 37 -3.44 -19.84 17.01
CA LEU A 37 -4.49 -18.98 17.57
C LEU A 37 -3.93 -17.73 18.28
N ASP A 38 -2.74 -17.79 18.87
CA ASP A 38 -2.16 -16.63 19.56
C ASP A 38 -1.75 -15.54 18.55
N GLU A 39 -1.25 -15.92 17.38
CA GLU A 39 -1.02 -15.00 16.26
C GLU A 39 -2.34 -14.40 15.74
N LEU A 40 -3.40 -15.21 15.63
CA LEU A 40 -4.74 -14.75 15.23
C LEU A 40 -5.39 -13.84 16.28
N ARG A 41 -5.12 -14.07 17.56
CA ARG A 41 -5.53 -13.17 18.64
C ARG A 41 -4.75 -11.88 18.62
N GLY A 42 -3.44 -11.91 18.31
CA GLY A 42 -2.63 -10.70 18.13
C GLY A 42 -3.05 -9.87 16.92
N TYR A 43 -3.61 -10.52 15.88
CA TYR A 43 -4.22 -9.86 14.73
C TYR A 43 -5.40 -8.96 15.14
N ASN A 44 -6.28 -9.44 16.04
CA ASN A 44 -7.47 -8.73 16.50
C ASN A 44 -7.32 -7.98 17.84
N GLY A 45 -6.32 -8.36 18.64
CA GLY A 45 -6.24 -8.07 20.06
C GLY A 45 -5.05 -7.20 20.42
N HIS A 46 -5.31 -5.90 20.63
CA HIS A 46 -4.88 -5.09 21.78
C HIS A 46 -5.34 -3.64 21.58
N GLN A 47 -6.58 -3.32 22.01
CA GLN A 47 -7.01 -1.93 22.29
C GLN A 47 -6.50 -1.43 23.67
N VAL A 48 -5.47 -2.06 24.25
CA VAL A 48 -5.02 -1.73 25.60
C VAL A 48 -3.83 -0.76 25.54
N HIS A 49 -4.13 0.52 25.80
CA HIS A 49 -3.20 1.58 26.20
C HIS A 49 -1.80 1.56 25.57
N SER A 50 -1.69 2.13 24.36
CA SER A 50 -0.42 2.75 23.98
C SER A 50 -0.20 4.00 24.87
N PRO A 51 0.97 4.16 25.51
CA PRO A 51 1.29 5.42 26.18
C PRO A 51 1.32 6.55 25.14
N PRO A 52 0.95 7.79 25.51
CA PRO A 52 1.12 8.93 24.61
C PRO A 52 2.57 9.05 24.19
N LEU A 53 2.81 9.50 22.95
CA LEU A 53 4.13 9.94 22.49
C LEU A 53 4.72 10.95 23.50
N THR A 54 5.65 10.50 24.34
CA THR A 54 6.40 11.40 25.23
C THR A 54 7.72 11.77 24.59
N SER A 55 7.81 13.00 24.10
CA SER A 55 9.09 13.72 23.99
C SER A 55 9.40 14.39 25.35
N PRO A 56 10.67 14.59 25.74
CA PRO A 56 11.02 14.88 27.12
C PRO A 56 10.67 16.32 27.55
N ALA A 57 10.00 16.37 28.70
CA ALA A 57 9.91 17.46 29.70
C ALA A 57 9.15 18.76 29.34
N ALA A 58 7.92 18.87 29.87
CA ALA A 58 7.43 20.06 30.56
C ALA A 58 6.31 19.70 31.58
N THR A 59 6.61 19.92 32.87
CA THR A 59 5.82 20.25 34.09
C THR A 59 4.36 19.74 34.30
N PRO A 60 3.97 19.28 35.52
CA PRO A 60 2.77 18.45 35.72
C PRO A 60 1.48 19.25 35.97
N GLY A 61 0.39 18.87 35.29
CA GLY A 61 -0.96 19.38 35.56
C GLY A 61 -2.05 18.41 35.12
N ARG A 62 -2.78 17.85 36.10
CA ARG A 62 -4.07 17.11 36.03
C ARG A 62 -4.19 15.94 35.02
N LYS A 63 -4.16 14.72 35.57
CA LYS A 63 -4.66 13.48 34.94
C LYS A 63 -6.15 13.64 34.59
N LEU A 64 -6.48 13.76 33.30
CA LEU A 64 -7.79 13.42 32.77
C LEU A 64 -7.75 11.95 32.33
N SER A 65 -8.50 11.09 33.01
CA SER A 65 -8.79 9.74 32.51
C SER A 65 -9.96 9.84 31.54
N ILE A 66 -9.70 9.69 30.24
CA ILE A 66 -10.74 9.55 29.23
C ILE A 66 -10.96 8.06 29.00
N ARG A 67 -12.20 7.61 29.21
CA ARG A 67 -12.66 6.25 28.90
C ARG A 67 -12.86 6.20 27.39
N VAL A 68 -12.00 5.48 26.67
CA VAL A 68 -12.20 5.17 25.24
C VAL A 68 -13.39 4.21 25.16
N PRO A 69 -14.51 4.56 24.50
CA PRO A 69 -15.54 3.59 24.18
C PRO A 69 -14.91 2.54 23.27
N ALA A 70 -15.22 1.26 23.47
CA ALA A 70 -14.84 0.22 22.54
C ALA A 70 -15.33 0.64 21.14
N ALA A 71 -14.39 0.90 20.22
CA ALA A 71 -14.75 1.11 18.83
C ALA A 71 -15.40 -0.19 18.32
N ASP A 72 -16.59 -0.08 17.73
CA ASP A 72 -17.19 -1.20 17.02
C ASP A 72 -16.17 -1.71 15.98
N LYS A 73 -16.02 -3.04 15.90
CA LYS A 73 -15.12 -3.67 14.92
C LYS A 73 -15.56 -3.21 13.52
N PRO A 74 -14.65 -2.76 12.65
CA PRO A 74 -14.99 -2.51 11.26
C PRO A 74 -15.60 -3.80 10.68
N ALA A 75 -16.84 -3.74 10.22
CA ALA A 75 -17.48 -4.89 9.60
C ALA A 75 -16.90 -5.07 8.19
N ALA A 76 -16.95 -6.26 7.60
CA ALA A 76 -16.53 -6.41 6.19
C ALA A 76 -17.37 -5.54 5.23
N ARG A 77 -18.56 -5.10 5.67
CA ARG A 77 -19.36 -4.06 5.01
C ARG A 77 -18.60 -2.74 4.81
N ASP A 78 -17.71 -2.40 5.72
CA ASP A 78 -16.88 -1.21 5.63
C ASP A 78 -15.74 -1.40 4.60
N ILE A 79 -15.27 -2.64 4.42
CA ILE A 79 -14.22 -2.99 3.45
C ILE A 79 -14.72 -2.80 2.03
N HIS A 80 -15.83 -3.47 1.65
CA HIS A 80 -16.32 -3.37 0.27
C HIS A 80 -16.68 -1.93 -0.11
N VAL A 81 -17.34 -1.19 0.80
CA VAL A 81 -17.74 0.19 0.51
C VAL A 81 -16.52 1.06 0.24
N ARG A 82 -15.47 0.94 1.08
CA ARG A 82 -14.21 1.68 0.92
C ARG A 82 -13.44 1.26 -0.32
N ASP A 83 -13.31 -0.03 -0.59
CA ASP A 83 -12.59 -0.52 -1.76
C ASP A 83 -13.32 -0.20 -3.07
N SER A 84 -14.65 -0.34 -3.12
CA SER A 84 -15.47 0.03 -4.29
C SER A 84 -15.42 1.52 -4.59
N ALA A 85 -15.40 2.33 -3.55
CA ALA A 85 -15.13 3.75 -3.65
C ALA A 85 -13.75 4.05 -4.22
N ARG A 86 -12.72 3.39 -3.69
CA ARG A 86 -11.35 3.53 -4.16
C ARG A 86 -11.22 3.16 -5.64
N LEU A 87 -11.87 2.08 -6.06
CA LEU A 87 -11.98 1.64 -7.44
C LEU A 87 -12.66 2.70 -8.34
N ARG A 88 -13.68 3.39 -7.85
CA ARG A 88 -14.31 4.54 -8.54
C ARG A 88 -13.34 5.72 -8.70
N THR A 89 -12.44 5.97 -7.73
CA THR A 89 -11.39 7.02 -7.86
C THR A 89 -10.51 6.72 -9.06
N ILE A 90 -10.02 5.49 -9.13
CA ILE A 90 -9.14 5.00 -10.19
C ILE A 90 -9.84 5.13 -11.55
N LEU A 91 -11.13 4.78 -11.63
CA LEU A 91 -11.97 4.98 -12.83
C LEU A 91 -12.06 6.45 -13.27
N GLN A 92 -12.38 7.36 -12.36
CA GLN A 92 -12.57 8.78 -12.67
C GLN A 92 -11.28 9.42 -13.19
N ARG A 93 -10.12 9.04 -12.64
CA ARG A 93 -8.82 9.51 -13.15
C ARG A 93 -8.57 9.05 -14.59
N SER A 94 -9.03 7.85 -14.96
CA SER A 94 -8.93 7.34 -16.34
C SER A 94 -9.70 8.17 -17.35
N SER A 95 -10.92 8.60 -16.98
CA SER A 95 -11.80 9.33 -17.88
C SER A 95 -11.35 10.78 -18.03
N SER A 96 -10.85 11.41 -16.96
CA SER A 96 -10.26 12.75 -17.01
C SER A 96 -8.95 12.78 -17.80
N ALA A 97 -8.07 11.80 -17.64
CA ALA A 97 -6.84 11.69 -18.46
C ALA A 97 -7.17 11.49 -19.96
N SER A 98 -8.19 10.68 -20.26
CA SER A 98 -8.67 10.45 -21.63
C SER A 98 -9.32 11.70 -22.23
N ALA A 99 -10.07 12.48 -21.44
CA ALA A 99 -10.70 13.73 -21.88
C ALA A 99 -9.66 14.85 -22.11
N ALA A 100 -8.62 14.93 -21.29
CA ALA A 100 -7.51 15.85 -21.50
C ALA A 100 -6.72 15.51 -22.78
N ALA A 101 -6.46 14.22 -23.04
CA ALA A 101 -5.82 13.75 -24.27
C ALA A 101 -6.70 13.93 -25.53
N ALA A 102 -8.04 13.84 -25.40
CA ALA A 102 -8.96 14.12 -26.50
C ALA A 102 -9.08 15.62 -26.79
N SER A 103 -8.97 16.47 -25.78
CA SER A 103 -9.04 17.93 -25.92
C SER A 103 -7.78 18.51 -26.57
N SER A 104 -6.61 17.88 -26.38
CA SER A 104 -5.37 18.28 -27.07
C SER A 104 -5.34 17.90 -28.56
N LEU A 105 -6.21 16.98 -29.01
CA LEU A 105 -6.39 16.64 -30.43
C LEU A 105 -7.28 17.64 -31.20
N LEU A 106 -7.96 18.56 -30.50
CA LEU A 106 -8.82 19.60 -31.09
C LEU A 106 -8.13 20.96 -31.20
N ALA A 107 -6.88 21.09 -30.76
CA ALA A 107 -6.09 22.29 -31.01
C ALA A 107 -5.66 22.33 -32.50
N PRO A 108 -5.84 23.46 -33.22
CA PRO A 108 -5.41 23.56 -34.61
C PRO A 108 -3.89 23.36 -34.71
N TYR A 109 -3.49 22.43 -35.59
CA TYR A 109 -2.11 22.11 -35.96
C TYR A 109 -1.27 23.37 -36.15
N ALA A 110 -0.43 23.69 -35.16
CA ALA A 110 0.77 24.49 -35.38
C ALA A 110 1.89 23.53 -35.77
N SER A 111 2.53 23.78 -36.91
CA SER A 111 3.63 22.95 -37.42
C SER A 111 4.72 22.75 -36.37
N PRO A 112 5.31 21.55 -36.26
CA PRO A 112 6.39 21.30 -35.32
C PRO A 112 7.62 22.14 -35.67
N PRO A 113 8.35 22.69 -34.68
CA PRO A 113 9.65 23.29 -34.94
C PRO A 113 10.63 22.23 -35.46
N ALA A 114 11.52 22.64 -36.35
CA ALA A 114 12.58 21.78 -36.89
C ALA A 114 13.40 21.12 -35.76
N ALA A 115 13.69 19.83 -35.94
CA ALA A 115 14.48 19.02 -35.02
C ALA A 115 15.83 19.69 -34.72
N MET A 116 16.08 19.99 -33.45
CA MET A 116 17.41 20.34 -32.97
C MET A 116 18.32 19.10 -33.03
N PRO A 117 19.61 19.25 -33.39
CA PRO A 117 20.54 18.13 -33.41
C PRO A 117 20.81 17.62 -31.97
N PRO A 118 21.09 16.33 -31.80
CA PRO A 118 21.38 15.75 -30.49
C PRO A 118 22.67 16.34 -29.92
N ILE A 119 22.57 16.91 -28.71
CA ILE A 119 23.72 17.31 -27.90
C ILE A 119 24.40 16.01 -27.42
N PRO A 120 25.70 15.79 -27.68
CA PRO A 120 26.38 14.59 -27.21
C PRO A 120 26.61 14.72 -25.70
N PHE A 121 25.94 13.87 -24.91
CA PHE A 121 26.27 13.65 -23.51
C PHE A 121 27.64 12.96 -23.42
N PRO A 122 28.60 13.45 -22.62
CA PRO A 122 29.81 12.69 -22.33
C PRO A 122 29.43 11.48 -21.48
N ALA A 123 29.84 10.30 -21.94
CA ALA A 123 29.72 9.06 -21.21
C ALA A 123 30.64 9.06 -19.98
N VAL A 124 30.20 8.32 -18.96
CA VAL A 124 30.89 7.97 -17.71
C VAL A 124 30.87 9.06 -16.63
N SER A 125 29.95 8.91 -15.68
CA SER A 125 30.18 9.33 -14.30
C SER A 125 29.68 8.23 -13.37
N VAL A 126 30.57 7.86 -12.45
CA VAL A 126 30.39 6.92 -11.34
C VAL A 126 28.99 7.04 -10.73
N ALA A 127 28.35 5.90 -10.43
CA ALA A 127 27.10 5.85 -9.70
C ALA A 127 27.21 6.76 -8.44
N PRO A 128 26.28 7.72 -8.24
CA PRO A 128 26.29 8.54 -7.04
C PRO A 128 26.32 7.62 -5.82
N ALA A 129 27.10 7.98 -4.80
CA ALA A 129 27.01 7.31 -3.51
C ALA A 129 25.53 7.24 -3.07
N PRO A 130 25.06 6.12 -2.48
CA PRO A 130 23.66 6.00 -2.08
C PRO A 130 23.30 7.19 -1.19
N ALA A 131 22.34 7.99 -1.62
CA ALA A 131 21.82 9.03 -0.76
C ALA A 131 21.25 8.34 0.50
N PRO A 132 21.59 8.80 1.71
CA PRO A 132 21.21 8.11 2.92
C PRO A 132 19.68 8.06 3.03
N ALA A 133 19.12 6.84 2.96
CA ALA A 133 17.71 6.61 3.13
C ALA A 133 17.22 7.04 4.52
N VAL A 134 15.91 7.26 4.63
CA VAL A 134 15.23 7.57 5.88
C VAL A 134 14.06 6.63 6.08
N THR A 135 13.99 6.02 7.27
CA THR A 135 12.95 5.05 7.62
C THR A 135 12.06 5.63 8.72
N ILE A 136 10.76 5.52 8.52
CA ILE A 136 9.69 6.01 9.39
C ILE A 136 8.90 4.77 9.84
N PRO A 137 8.71 4.55 11.15
CA PRO A 137 7.86 3.46 11.62
C PRO A 137 6.43 3.66 11.13
N ASP A 138 5.81 2.59 10.64
CA ASP A 138 4.39 2.59 10.26
C ASP A 138 3.57 1.72 11.21
N ARG A 139 2.24 1.89 11.18
CA ARG A 139 1.30 1.09 11.96
C ARG A 139 0.01 0.89 11.19
N SER A 140 -0.74 -0.15 11.58
CA SER A 140 -2.14 -0.27 11.22
C SER A 140 -2.94 0.96 11.68
N GLY A 141 -3.75 1.53 10.79
CA GLY A 141 -4.59 2.69 11.06
C GLY A 141 -5.88 2.39 11.82
N THR A 142 -6.10 1.16 12.27
CA THR A 142 -7.36 0.76 12.94
C THR A 142 -7.68 1.57 14.20
N TYR A 143 -6.65 2.10 14.88
CA TYR A 143 -6.84 3.00 16.04
C TYR A 143 -7.36 4.40 15.64
N LEU A 144 -7.27 4.74 14.36
CA LEU A 144 -7.83 5.94 13.72
C LEU A 144 -9.06 5.61 12.87
N ASP A 145 -9.69 4.45 13.07
CA ASP A 145 -10.87 4.02 12.31
C ASP A 145 -10.65 3.94 10.78
N THR A 146 -9.45 3.55 10.37
CA THR A 146 -9.10 3.26 8.97
C THR A 146 -8.49 1.86 8.86
N LEU A 147 -8.66 1.21 7.71
CA LEU A 147 -8.07 -0.09 7.39
C LEU A 147 -6.78 0.05 6.56
N GLU A 148 -6.31 1.28 6.39
CA GLU A 148 -5.06 1.63 5.74
C GLU A 148 -3.94 1.78 6.78
N PHE A 149 -2.71 1.99 6.30
CA PHE A 149 -1.52 2.08 7.15
C PHE A 149 -1.06 3.52 7.26
N VAL A 150 -0.58 3.87 8.45
CA VAL A 150 -0.29 5.25 8.81
C VAL A 150 1.16 5.43 9.24
N VAL A 151 1.71 6.59 8.89
CA VAL A 151 3.02 7.07 9.35
C VAL A 151 2.84 8.42 10.05
N ALA A 152 3.71 8.69 11.03
CA ALA A 152 3.78 9.99 11.68
C ALA A 152 4.92 10.81 11.09
N VAL A 153 4.59 11.96 10.50
CA VAL A 153 5.55 12.95 9.97
C VAL A 153 5.35 14.30 10.67
N GLY A 154 6.24 15.25 10.44
CA GLY A 154 6.07 16.63 10.90
C GLY A 154 5.92 17.61 9.75
N LEU A 155 5.06 18.60 9.89
CA LEU A 155 4.95 19.73 8.95
C LEU A 155 5.28 21.05 9.65
N GLY A 156 6.06 21.89 9.00
CA GLY A 156 6.36 23.24 9.47
C GLY A 156 7.61 23.40 10.32
N THR A 157 7.88 24.66 10.69
CA THR A 157 9.01 25.05 11.54
C THR A 157 8.54 25.97 12.68
N PRO A 158 8.46 25.48 13.94
CA PRO A 158 8.75 24.10 14.37
C PRO A 158 7.75 23.08 13.82
N ALA A 159 8.19 21.82 13.75
CA ALA A 159 7.38 20.73 13.19
C ALA A 159 6.14 20.44 14.04
N GLN A 160 4.98 20.45 13.39
CA GLN A 160 3.69 20.02 13.91
C GLN A 160 3.47 18.56 13.47
N PRO A 161 3.34 17.59 14.39
CA PRO A 161 3.13 16.19 14.03
C PRO A 161 1.84 15.97 13.25
N SER A 162 1.84 15.01 12.34
CA SER A 162 0.66 14.59 11.60
C SER A 162 0.70 13.09 11.31
N ALA A 163 -0.37 12.37 11.65
CA ALA A 163 -0.59 10.97 11.33
C ALA A 163 -1.32 10.84 9.99
N LEU A 164 -0.61 10.34 8.98
CA LEU A 164 -1.07 10.31 7.59
C LEU A 164 -1.17 8.88 7.06
N ILE A 165 -2.24 8.58 6.32
CA ILE A 165 -2.31 7.37 5.50
C ILE A 165 -1.26 7.48 4.40
N PHE A 166 -0.39 6.48 4.20
CA PHE A 166 0.47 6.48 3.02
C PHE A 166 -0.15 5.70 1.88
N ASP A 167 -0.19 6.33 0.71
CA ASP A 167 -1.09 5.90 -0.36
C ASP A 167 -0.41 5.89 -1.74
N THR A 168 -0.15 4.70 -2.28
CA THR A 168 0.47 4.52 -3.61
C THR A 168 -0.44 4.85 -4.79
N GLY A 169 -1.74 5.06 -4.57
CA GLY A 169 -2.65 5.51 -5.63
C GLY A 169 -3.05 7.00 -5.55
N SER A 170 -2.40 7.80 -4.70
CA SER A 170 -2.59 9.25 -4.67
C SER A 170 -1.29 10.00 -4.88
N ASP A 171 -1.36 11.11 -5.62
CA ASP A 171 -0.18 11.95 -5.86
C ASP A 171 -0.06 13.03 -4.79
N LEU A 172 -1.08 13.87 -4.61
CA LEU A 172 -1.01 14.99 -3.67
C LEU A 172 -1.09 14.51 -2.22
N SER A 173 -0.06 14.84 -1.43
CA SER A 173 -0.15 14.77 0.03
C SER A 173 -0.95 15.96 0.57
N TRP A 174 -1.79 15.75 1.59
CA TRP A 174 -2.61 16.81 2.17
C TRP A 174 -2.88 16.56 3.66
N VAL A 175 -3.18 17.65 4.39
CA VAL A 175 -3.60 17.62 5.81
C VAL A 175 -4.78 18.56 6.03
N GLN A 176 -5.59 18.32 7.07
CA GLN A 176 -6.59 19.32 7.47
C GLN A 176 -5.92 20.52 8.16
N CYS A 177 -6.22 21.72 7.67
CA CYS A 177 -5.62 22.97 8.11
C CYS A 177 -6.63 23.89 8.79
N GLN A 178 -6.16 24.72 9.71
CA GLN A 178 -6.96 25.83 10.24
C GLN A 178 -7.13 26.95 9.19
N PRO A 179 -8.34 27.55 9.05
CA PRO A 179 -9.60 27.15 9.67
C PRO A 179 -10.27 26.00 8.91
N CYS A 180 -10.84 25.06 9.66
CA CYS A 180 -11.55 23.90 9.15
C CYS A 180 -12.74 23.69 10.09
N SER A 181 -13.87 24.31 9.71
CA SER A 181 -15.04 24.47 10.56
C SER A 181 -15.86 23.18 10.66
N ALA A 182 -16.64 23.05 11.74
CA ALA A 182 -17.53 21.91 11.94
C ALA A 182 -18.49 21.76 10.74
N GLY A 183 -18.55 20.55 10.18
CA GLY A 183 -19.36 20.22 8.99
C GLY A 183 -18.64 20.44 7.65
N HIS A 184 -17.45 21.03 7.63
CA HIS A 184 -16.60 21.14 6.44
C HIS A 184 -15.47 20.12 6.43
N CYS A 185 -15.15 19.54 7.58
CA CYS A 185 -14.05 18.62 7.79
C CYS A 185 -14.49 17.42 8.60
N HIS A 186 -13.86 16.26 8.33
CA HIS A 186 -14.06 15.08 9.15
C HIS A 186 -13.38 15.26 10.53
N PRO A 187 -13.87 14.57 11.57
CA PRO A 187 -13.17 14.57 12.85
C PRO A 187 -11.80 13.90 12.69
N GLN A 188 -10.76 14.47 13.29
CA GLN A 188 -9.45 13.85 13.40
C GLN A 188 -9.03 13.75 14.88
N GLN A 189 -8.06 12.88 15.16
CA GLN A 189 -7.58 12.65 16.53
C GLN A 189 -6.65 13.78 17.01
N ASP A 190 -5.68 14.17 16.18
CA ASP A 190 -4.67 15.16 16.54
C ASP A 190 -5.12 16.59 16.17
N PRO A 191 -4.45 17.65 16.65
CA PRO A 191 -4.82 19.02 16.28
C PRO A 191 -4.65 19.29 14.78
N LEU A 192 -5.56 20.08 14.21
CA LEU A 192 -5.42 20.64 12.86
C LEU A 192 -4.07 21.34 12.68
N PHE A 193 -3.45 21.18 11.51
CA PHE A 193 -2.26 21.94 11.16
C PHE A 193 -2.58 23.43 11.18
N ASP A 194 -1.77 24.21 11.89
CA ASP A 194 -1.92 25.65 11.99
C ASP A 194 -0.81 26.35 11.19
N PRO A 195 -1.10 26.85 9.97
CA PRO A 195 -0.12 27.54 9.15
C PRO A 195 0.56 28.72 9.85
N SER A 196 -0.14 29.40 10.76
CA SER A 196 0.38 30.58 11.47
C SER A 196 1.49 30.26 12.47
N LYS A 197 1.61 28.98 12.86
CA LYS A 197 2.65 28.49 13.78
C LYS A 197 3.92 28.01 13.08
N SER A 198 3.95 28.02 11.75
CA SER A 198 5.12 27.65 10.98
C SER A 198 5.78 28.86 10.36
N SER A 199 7.06 29.06 10.68
CA SER A 199 7.89 30.12 10.09
C SER A 199 8.31 29.84 8.64
N THR A 200 8.13 28.61 8.15
CA THR A 200 8.49 28.20 6.78
C THR A 200 7.29 27.98 5.87
N TYR A 201 6.07 28.22 6.37
CA TYR A 201 4.85 28.10 5.59
C TYR A 201 4.75 29.18 4.52
N ALA A 202 4.35 28.78 3.32
CA ALA A 202 3.91 29.69 2.26
C ALA A 202 2.80 29.06 1.43
N ALA A 203 1.87 29.89 0.93
CA ALA A 203 0.94 29.46 -0.12
C ALA A 203 1.69 29.33 -1.46
N VAL A 204 1.29 28.38 -2.30
CA VAL A 204 1.73 28.33 -3.70
C VAL A 204 0.94 29.38 -4.49
N HIS A 205 1.63 30.15 -5.31
CA HIS A 205 1.02 31.15 -6.17
C HIS A 205 0.53 30.56 -7.49
N CYS A 206 -0.49 31.20 -8.06
CA CYS A 206 -0.93 30.93 -9.42
C CYS A 206 0.19 31.14 -10.44
N GLY A 207 0.27 30.26 -11.43
CA GLY A 207 1.32 30.27 -12.46
C GLY A 207 2.64 29.64 -12.02
N GLU A 208 2.78 29.22 -10.76
CA GLU A 208 3.90 28.36 -10.36
C GLU A 208 3.73 26.93 -10.93
N PRO A 209 4.82 26.22 -11.28
CA PRO A 209 4.73 24.86 -11.83
C PRO A 209 3.96 23.88 -10.94
N GLN A 210 4.07 24.04 -9.62
CA GLN A 210 3.33 23.23 -8.65
C GLN A 210 1.81 23.42 -8.77
N CYS A 211 1.36 24.62 -9.15
CA CYS A 211 -0.05 24.88 -9.38
C CYS A 211 -0.56 24.17 -10.63
N ALA A 212 0.25 24.16 -11.70
CA ALA A 212 -0.06 23.42 -12.92
C ALA A 212 -0.18 21.91 -12.65
N ALA A 213 0.72 21.36 -11.84
CA ALA A 213 0.64 19.98 -11.39
C ALA A 213 -0.62 19.67 -10.53
N ALA A 214 -1.19 20.67 -9.86
CA ALA A 214 -2.43 20.57 -9.10
C ALA A 214 -3.71 20.87 -9.91
N GLY A 215 -3.57 21.19 -11.20
CA GLY A 215 -4.68 21.48 -12.11
C GLY A 215 -4.96 22.97 -12.37
N ASP A 216 -4.07 23.88 -11.96
CA ASP A 216 -4.15 25.33 -12.22
C ASP A 216 -5.45 26.00 -11.72
N LEU A 217 -6.03 25.51 -10.62
CA LEU A 217 -7.15 26.20 -9.99
C LEU A 217 -6.62 27.39 -9.18
N CYS A 218 -7.21 28.56 -9.41
CA CYS A 218 -6.79 29.82 -8.79
C CYS A 218 -7.93 30.49 -8.02
N SER A 219 -7.58 31.20 -6.96
CA SER A 219 -8.48 32.11 -6.26
C SER A 219 -9.00 33.22 -7.20
N GLU A 220 -10.09 33.89 -6.81
CA GLU A 220 -10.73 34.91 -7.65
C GLU A 220 -9.81 36.10 -8.01
N ASP A 221 -8.87 36.43 -7.11
CA ASP A 221 -7.85 37.46 -7.31
C ASP A 221 -6.62 36.94 -8.09
N ASN A 222 -6.64 35.67 -8.50
CA ASN A 222 -5.59 34.97 -9.25
C ASN A 222 -4.21 34.97 -8.57
N THR A 223 -4.18 35.01 -7.23
CA THR A 223 -2.93 35.04 -6.45
C THR A 223 -2.57 33.70 -5.85
N THR A 224 -3.56 32.94 -5.40
CA THR A 224 -3.39 31.75 -4.57
C THR A 224 -3.84 30.51 -5.33
N CYS A 225 -2.96 29.51 -5.39
CA CYS A 225 -3.30 28.24 -6.00
C CYS A 225 -4.20 27.42 -5.05
N LEU A 226 -5.28 26.90 -5.61
CA LEU A 226 -6.22 26.02 -4.93
C LEU A 226 -6.04 24.59 -5.44
N TYR A 227 -6.41 23.62 -4.63
CA TYR A 227 -6.46 22.22 -5.05
C TYR A 227 -7.82 21.60 -4.75
N LEU A 228 -8.15 20.59 -5.53
CA LEU A 228 -9.30 19.73 -5.34
C LEU A 228 -8.88 18.30 -5.64
N VAL A 229 -9.05 17.42 -4.66
CA VAL A 229 -9.03 15.97 -4.89
C VAL A 229 -10.43 15.44 -4.62
N ARG A 230 -10.95 14.66 -5.57
CA ARG A 230 -12.16 13.86 -5.39
C ARG A 230 -11.79 12.40 -5.47
N TYR A 231 -12.17 11.66 -4.46
CA TYR A 231 -12.09 10.22 -4.44
C TYR A 231 -13.47 9.65 -4.81
N GLY A 232 -13.49 8.39 -5.22
CA GLY A 232 -14.65 7.72 -5.77
C GLY A 232 -15.62 7.21 -4.72
N ASP A 233 -15.31 7.28 -3.42
CA ASP A 233 -16.29 7.23 -2.30
C ASP A 233 -17.14 8.50 -2.22
N ASP A 234 -16.92 9.45 -3.13
CA ASP A 234 -17.46 10.80 -3.04
C ASP A 234 -16.83 11.61 -1.88
N SER A 235 -15.77 11.09 -1.26
CA SER A 235 -14.92 11.88 -0.38
C SER A 235 -14.10 12.87 -1.19
N SER A 236 -13.73 13.98 -0.55
CA SER A 236 -13.01 15.05 -1.21
C SER A 236 -12.22 15.88 -0.23
N THR A 237 -11.11 16.43 -0.71
CA THR A 237 -10.33 17.44 -0.01
C THR A 237 -10.13 18.64 -0.91
N THR A 238 -10.31 19.82 -0.33
CA THR A 238 -10.17 21.11 -1.00
C THR A 238 -9.54 22.13 -0.07
N GLY A 239 -8.75 23.02 -0.65
CA GLY A 239 -8.12 24.11 0.10
C GLY A 239 -7.06 24.81 -0.72
N VAL A 240 -6.08 25.37 -0.02
CA VAL A 240 -4.94 26.07 -0.63
C VAL A 240 -3.84 25.05 -0.90
N LEU A 241 -3.26 25.07 -2.10
CA LEU A 241 -2.00 24.39 -2.33
C LEU A 241 -0.90 25.20 -1.64
N SER A 242 -0.24 24.58 -0.68
CA SER A 242 0.76 25.24 0.17
C SER A 242 2.10 24.54 0.03
N ARG A 243 3.15 25.16 0.56
CA ARG A 243 4.45 24.54 0.75
C ARG A 243 4.97 24.83 2.14
N ASP A 244 5.62 23.85 2.73
CA ASP A 244 6.30 24.00 4.03
C ASP A 244 7.42 22.95 4.16
N THR A 245 8.09 22.88 5.30
CA THR A 245 9.07 21.84 5.59
C THR A 245 8.39 20.55 6.04
N LEU A 246 8.58 19.45 5.30
CA LEU A 246 8.16 18.11 5.71
C LEU A 246 9.30 17.41 6.46
N ALA A 247 9.18 17.28 7.77
CA ALA A 247 10.09 16.50 8.61
C ALA A 247 9.71 15.00 8.56
N LEU A 248 10.57 14.19 7.96
CA LEU A 248 10.43 12.73 7.89
C LEU A 248 10.91 12.07 9.20
N THR A 249 11.96 12.63 9.80
CA THR A 249 12.42 12.29 11.16
C THR A 249 12.95 13.55 11.84
N SER A 250 13.43 13.42 13.09
CA SER A 250 14.09 14.54 13.81
C SER A 250 15.36 15.07 13.13
N SER A 251 15.94 14.33 12.19
CA SER A 251 17.22 14.69 11.53
C SER A 251 17.11 14.81 10.00
N ARG A 252 15.97 14.46 9.42
CA ARG A 252 15.75 14.43 7.97
C ARG A 252 14.44 15.14 7.62
N ALA A 253 14.53 16.11 6.72
CA ALA A 253 13.38 16.88 6.26
C ALA A 253 13.52 17.28 4.78
N LEU A 254 12.40 17.56 4.15
CA LEU A 254 12.25 18.10 2.80
C LEU A 254 11.74 19.55 2.91
N PRO A 255 12.61 20.57 2.78
CA PRO A 255 12.17 21.95 2.82
C PRO A 255 11.37 22.32 1.58
N GLY A 256 10.33 23.14 1.75
CA GLY A 256 9.52 23.65 0.64
C GLY A 256 8.70 22.58 -0.09
N PHE A 257 8.35 21.49 0.59
CA PHE A 257 7.50 20.40 0.12
C PHE A 257 6.08 20.91 -0.17
N PRO A 258 5.59 20.90 -1.43
CA PRO A 258 4.20 21.26 -1.70
C PRO A 258 3.22 20.18 -1.22
N PHE A 259 2.13 20.63 -0.60
CA PHE A 259 1.05 19.79 -0.07
C PHE A 259 -0.27 20.54 -0.07
N GLY A 260 -1.38 19.81 0.00
CA GLY A 260 -2.71 20.37 0.15
C GLY A 260 -2.99 20.78 1.59
N CYS A 261 -3.24 22.07 1.83
CA CYS A 261 -3.69 22.58 3.12
C CYS A 261 -5.23 22.65 3.11
N GLY A 262 -5.87 21.55 3.52
CA GLY A 262 -7.30 21.31 3.34
C GLY A 262 -8.17 22.02 4.36
N THR A 263 -9.02 22.94 3.91
CA THR A 263 -9.99 23.67 4.75
C THR A 263 -11.40 23.11 4.63
N ARG A 264 -11.62 22.18 3.68
CA ARG A 264 -12.84 21.39 3.54
C ARG A 264 -12.48 19.98 3.08
N ASN A 265 -12.66 19.00 3.96
CA ASN A 265 -12.37 17.58 3.76
C ASN A 265 -13.59 16.76 4.15
N LEU A 266 -14.34 16.28 3.16
CA LEU A 266 -15.60 15.56 3.38
C LEU A 266 -15.44 14.09 3.01
N GLY A 267 -16.10 13.22 3.76
CA GLY A 267 -16.07 11.77 3.55
C GLY A 267 -15.54 11.04 4.77
N ASP A 268 -15.38 9.73 4.63
CA ASP A 268 -14.89 8.86 5.69
C ASP A 268 -13.39 8.61 5.54
N PHE A 269 -12.59 9.41 6.25
CA PHE A 269 -11.14 9.22 6.38
C PHE A 269 -10.78 8.64 7.76
N GLY A 270 -11.77 8.15 8.53
CA GLY A 270 -11.59 7.89 9.96
C GLY A 270 -11.16 9.17 10.70
N ARG A 271 -10.13 9.05 11.54
CA ARG A 271 -9.60 10.11 12.41
C ARG A 271 -8.16 10.53 12.09
N VAL A 272 -7.66 10.23 10.90
CA VAL A 272 -6.32 10.63 10.44
C VAL A 272 -6.21 12.14 10.22
N ASP A 273 -5.01 12.67 10.17
CA ASP A 273 -4.82 14.12 9.92
C ASP A 273 -4.81 14.46 8.43
N GLY A 274 -4.66 13.44 7.59
CA GLY A 274 -4.67 13.52 6.14
C GLY A 274 -3.99 12.32 5.49
N LEU A 275 -3.35 12.56 4.36
CA LEU A 275 -2.80 11.52 3.49
C LEU A 275 -1.43 11.95 2.92
N LEU A 276 -0.53 10.97 2.82
CA LEU A 276 0.79 11.07 2.21
C LEU A 276 0.78 10.35 0.86
N GLY A 277 0.79 11.11 -0.23
CA GLY A 277 0.72 10.58 -1.59
C GLY A 277 2.04 9.97 -2.05
N LEU A 278 2.00 8.69 -2.42
CA LEU A 278 3.13 7.89 -2.90
C LEU A 278 3.01 7.53 -4.39
N GLY A 279 2.09 8.12 -5.14
CA GLY A 279 1.95 7.95 -6.58
C GLY A 279 3.15 8.46 -7.39
N ARG A 280 3.03 8.44 -8.72
CA ARG A 280 4.11 8.87 -9.64
C ARG A 280 3.95 10.29 -10.17
N GLY A 281 2.93 11.03 -9.74
CA GLY A 281 2.72 12.43 -10.13
C GLY A 281 3.74 13.37 -9.51
N GLU A 282 3.85 14.58 -10.06
CA GLU A 282 4.89 15.56 -9.66
C GLU A 282 4.76 16.03 -8.20
N LEU A 283 3.53 16.03 -7.66
CA LEU A 283 3.23 16.42 -6.28
C LEU A 283 3.31 15.26 -5.27
N SER A 284 3.75 14.07 -5.69
CA SER A 284 3.95 12.93 -4.78
C SER A 284 5.25 13.00 -4.00
N LEU A 285 5.26 12.38 -2.82
CA LEU A 285 6.48 12.32 -2.01
C LEU A 285 7.66 11.70 -2.77
N PRO A 286 7.52 10.55 -3.49
CA PRO A 286 8.63 9.99 -4.26
C PRO A 286 9.22 10.96 -5.29
N SER A 287 8.36 11.72 -6.00
CA SER A 287 8.80 12.71 -6.99
C SER A 287 9.50 13.90 -6.34
N GLN A 288 8.93 14.45 -5.27
CA GLN A 288 9.49 15.59 -4.55
C GLN A 288 10.77 15.24 -3.79
N ALA A 289 10.89 14.00 -3.31
CA ALA A 289 12.06 13.48 -2.60
C ALA A 289 13.18 13.01 -3.55
N ALA A 290 12.91 12.91 -4.86
CA ALA A 290 13.79 12.26 -5.82
C ALA A 290 15.22 12.83 -5.83
N ALA A 291 15.37 14.15 -5.78
CA ALA A 291 16.68 14.80 -5.80
C ALA A 291 17.53 14.47 -4.55
N SER A 292 16.87 14.19 -3.42
CA SER A 292 17.53 13.91 -2.15
C SER A 292 17.68 12.42 -1.86
N PHE A 293 16.83 11.57 -2.45
CA PHE A 293 16.70 10.16 -2.06
C PHE A 293 16.71 9.17 -3.24
N GLY A 294 16.71 9.62 -4.50
CA GLY A 294 16.87 8.77 -5.68
C GLY A 294 15.59 8.20 -6.30
N ALA A 295 14.42 8.76 -5.99
CA ALA A 295 13.11 8.31 -6.48
C ALA A 295 12.84 6.82 -6.21
N VAL A 296 13.28 6.36 -5.04
CA VAL A 296 13.03 5.01 -4.53
C VAL A 296 12.34 5.14 -3.18
N PHE A 297 11.40 4.26 -2.90
CA PHE A 297 10.88 4.06 -1.55
C PHE A 297 10.52 2.60 -1.36
N SER A 298 10.38 2.16 -0.12
CA SER A 298 9.85 0.84 0.22
C SER A 298 9.00 0.92 1.46
N TYR A 299 8.12 -0.06 1.66
CA TYR A 299 7.45 -0.25 2.93
C TYR A 299 7.31 -1.73 3.24
N CYS A 300 7.19 -2.05 4.52
CA CYS A 300 6.69 -3.34 4.97
C CYS A 300 5.48 -3.10 5.86
N LEU A 301 4.31 -3.59 5.46
CA LEU A 301 3.08 -3.42 6.22
C LEU A 301 2.98 -4.48 7.32
N PRO A 302 2.73 -4.12 8.59
CA PRO A 302 2.66 -5.09 9.67
C PRO A 302 1.51 -6.09 9.46
N SER A 303 1.74 -7.35 9.84
CA SER A 303 0.73 -8.42 9.78
C SER A 303 -0.36 -8.29 10.82
N SER A 304 -0.07 -7.61 11.94
CA SER A 304 -0.96 -7.46 13.08
C SER A 304 -0.98 -6.03 13.61
N ASN A 305 -2.02 -5.69 14.37
CA ASN A 305 -2.12 -4.37 15.01
C ASN A 305 -1.08 -4.14 16.13
N SER A 306 -0.42 -5.20 16.60
CA SER A 306 0.59 -5.15 17.66
C SER A 306 2.02 -5.02 17.14
N THR A 307 2.24 -5.23 15.85
CA THR A 307 3.55 -5.10 15.19
C THR A 307 3.68 -3.73 14.52
N THR A 308 4.93 -3.32 14.29
CA THR A 308 5.29 -2.05 13.64
C THR A 308 6.05 -2.41 12.39
N GLY A 309 5.63 -1.91 11.25
CA GLY A 309 6.40 -2.02 10.01
C GLY A 309 7.15 -0.71 9.78
N TYR A 310 7.32 -0.36 8.51
CA TYR A 310 8.03 0.87 8.15
C TYR A 310 7.69 1.38 6.75
N LEU A 311 7.94 2.66 6.55
CA LEU A 311 8.10 3.33 5.26
C LEU A 311 9.52 3.89 5.16
N THR A 312 10.26 3.49 4.14
CA THR A 312 11.61 3.99 3.84
C THR A 312 11.58 4.85 2.59
N ILE A 313 12.12 6.07 2.67
CA ILE A 313 12.34 6.96 1.52
C ILE A 313 13.83 6.91 1.16
N GLY A 314 14.09 6.58 -0.10
CA GLY A 314 15.39 6.33 -0.67
C GLY A 314 15.76 4.84 -0.71
N ALA A 315 16.83 4.53 -1.43
CA ALA A 315 17.40 3.20 -1.44
C ALA A 315 18.14 2.98 -0.12
N ALA A 316 17.50 2.30 0.84
CA ALA A 316 18.27 1.75 1.95
C ALA A 316 19.36 0.85 1.36
N ALA A 317 20.60 0.99 1.84
CA ALA A 317 21.54 -0.10 1.72
C ALA A 317 20.84 -1.25 2.43
N THR A 318 20.30 -2.20 1.65
CA THR A 318 19.58 -3.39 2.14
C THR A 318 20.27 -3.80 3.42
N ALA A 319 19.61 -3.59 4.56
CA ALA A 319 20.13 -4.12 5.81
C ALA A 319 20.45 -5.59 5.49
N PRO A 320 21.67 -6.07 5.76
CA PRO A 320 22.01 -7.45 5.42
C PRO A 320 20.95 -8.28 6.10
N ALA A 321 20.11 -8.94 5.30
CA ALA A 321 18.93 -9.66 5.71
C ALA A 321 19.17 -10.26 7.09
N ALA A 322 18.68 -9.58 8.13
CA ALA A 322 18.76 -10.10 9.47
C ALA A 322 17.69 -11.20 9.46
N ASP A 323 18.17 -12.40 9.19
CA ASP A 323 17.52 -13.70 9.32
C ASP A 323 16.70 -14.26 8.14
N ALA A 324 16.48 -13.53 7.02
CA ALA A 324 15.66 -14.05 5.90
C ALA A 324 16.38 -14.41 4.57
N GLY A 325 17.66 -14.06 4.34
CA GLY A 325 18.49 -14.59 3.24
C GLY A 325 17.98 -14.49 1.78
N ALA A 326 16.82 -13.89 1.51
CA ALA A 326 16.20 -13.86 0.18
C ALA A 326 16.53 -12.54 -0.54
N ALA A 327 17.14 -12.65 -1.72
CA ALA A 327 17.31 -11.49 -2.60
C ALA A 327 15.93 -11.00 -3.10
N PRO A 328 15.70 -9.68 -3.19
CA PRO A 328 14.45 -9.15 -3.68
C PRO A 328 14.11 -9.70 -5.07
N GLN A 329 12.85 -10.11 -5.25
CA GLN A 329 12.32 -10.49 -6.56
C GLN A 329 11.76 -9.25 -7.23
N TYR A 330 12.40 -8.78 -8.30
CA TYR A 330 11.96 -7.59 -9.03
C TYR A 330 11.13 -7.95 -10.25
N THR A 331 10.04 -7.22 -10.46
CA THR A 331 9.28 -7.21 -11.71
C THR A 331 9.23 -5.83 -12.35
N ALA A 332 9.18 -5.76 -13.67
CA ALA A 332 9.06 -4.49 -14.39
C ALA A 332 7.71 -3.81 -14.15
N MET A 333 7.72 -2.49 -13.95
CA MET A 333 6.52 -1.68 -13.98
C MET A 333 5.97 -1.61 -15.41
N VAL A 334 4.66 -1.72 -15.55
CA VAL A 334 3.95 -1.53 -16.81
C VAL A 334 3.47 -0.09 -16.89
N ARG A 335 3.86 0.65 -17.93
CA ARG A 335 3.30 1.99 -18.17
C ARG A 335 1.91 1.86 -18.79
N LYS A 336 0.93 2.51 -18.17
CA LYS A 336 -0.43 2.68 -18.71
C LYS A 336 -0.66 4.17 -18.93
N PRO A 337 -0.61 4.70 -20.17
CA PRO A 337 -0.72 6.15 -20.44
C PRO A 337 -1.98 6.80 -19.89
N GLN A 338 -3.08 6.07 -19.79
CA GLN A 338 -4.33 6.52 -19.19
C GLN A 338 -4.29 6.62 -17.65
N PHE A 339 -3.21 6.11 -17.05
CA PHE A 339 -2.98 5.98 -15.61
C PHE A 339 -1.50 6.29 -15.24
N PRO A 340 -0.96 7.46 -15.61
CA PRO A 340 0.48 7.73 -15.52
C PRO A 340 1.00 7.71 -14.07
N SER A 341 0.12 8.02 -13.11
CA SER A 341 0.46 8.10 -11.69
C SER A 341 0.51 6.75 -10.97
N PHE A 342 -0.02 5.69 -11.57
CA PHE A 342 -0.24 4.41 -10.91
C PHE A 342 0.88 3.41 -11.17
N TYR A 343 1.04 2.46 -10.24
CA TYR A 343 2.02 1.38 -10.30
C TYR A 343 1.40 0.10 -10.81
N PHE A 344 1.57 -0.18 -12.10
CA PHE A 344 1.11 -1.44 -12.70
C PHE A 344 2.24 -2.44 -12.82
N VAL A 345 1.90 -3.72 -12.69
CA VAL A 345 2.76 -4.88 -12.99
C VAL A 345 2.01 -5.85 -13.90
N GLU A 346 2.76 -6.76 -14.51
CA GLU A 346 2.20 -7.77 -15.42
C GLU A 346 2.00 -9.11 -14.72
N LEU A 347 0.90 -9.25 -13.97
CA LEU A 347 0.47 -10.53 -13.41
C LEU A 347 0.07 -11.48 -14.56
N VAL A 348 0.58 -12.72 -14.54
CA VAL A 348 0.25 -13.71 -15.57
C VAL A 348 -0.36 -14.99 -15.01
N ALA A 349 -0.14 -15.30 -13.73
CA ALA A 349 -0.72 -16.46 -13.08
C ALA A 349 -0.79 -16.30 -11.55
N ILE A 350 -1.73 -17.04 -10.95
CA ILE A 350 -1.85 -17.22 -9.50
C ILE A 350 -1.64 -18.70 -9.21
N ASP A 351 -0.79 -19.00 -8.23
CA ASP A 351 -0.55 -20.35 -7.71
C ASP A 351 -1.16 -20.46 -6.31
N ILE A 352 -1.89 -21.54 -6.05
CA ILE A 352 -2.48 -21.86 -4.75
C ILE A 352 -2.12 -23.30 -4.35
N GLY A 353 -1.24 -23.44 -3.37
CA GLY A 353 -0.76 -24.72 -2.85
C GLY A 353 -0.01 -25.58 -3.88
N GLY A 354 0.70 -24.96 -4.83
CA GLY A 354 1.37 -25.63 -5.95
C GLY A 354 0.45 -25.91 -7.14
N TYR A 355 -0.81 -25.48 -7.10
CA TYR A 355 -1.75 -25.55 -8.21
C TYR A 355 -1.84 -24.19 -8.90
N VAL A 356 -1.31 -24.10 -10.11
CA VAL A 356 -1.45 -22.89 -10.95
C VAL A 356 -2.87 -22.85 -11.51
N LEU A 357 -3.59 -21.76 -11.25
CA LEU A 357 -4.97 -21.61 -11.72
C LEU A 357 -5.03 -21.66 -13.27
N PRO A 358 -6.00 -22.37 -13.86
CA PRO A 358 -6.15 -22.49 -15.30
C PRO A 358 -6.82 -21.23 -15.90
N VAL A 359 -6.21 -20.07 -15.67
CA VAL A 359 -6.66 -18.77 -16.16
C VAL A 359 -5.71 -18.33 -17.27
N PRO A 360 -6.21 -18.01 -18.48
CA PRO A 360 -5.36 -17.45 -19.53
C PRO A 360 -4.70 -16.14 -19.06
N PRO A 361 -3.38 -15.92 -19.27
CA PRO A 361 -2.69 -14.70 -18.84
C PRO A 361 -3.35 -13.40 -19.31
N ALA A 362 -4.00 -13.43 -20.50
CA ALA A 362 -4.74 -12.31 -21.07
C ALA A 362 -5.87 -11.78 -20.17
N VAL A 363 -6.40 -12.61 -19.26
CA VAL A 363 -7.42 -12.20 -18.27
C VAL A 363 -6.85 -11.19 -17.29
N PHE A 364 -5.58 -11.34 -16.89
CA PHE A 364 -4.89 -10.42 -15.98
C PHE A 364 -4.24 -9.24 -16.71
N THR A 365 -3.60 -9.49 -17.86
CA THR A 365 -2.73 -8.51 -18.54
C THR A 365 -3.46 -7.45 -19.35
N ARG A 366 -4.68 -7.74 -19.85
CA ARG A 366 -5.45 -6.81 -20.70
C ARG A 366 -5.69 -5.45 -20.02
N GLY A 367 -6.14 -5.45 -18.76
CA GLY A 367 -6.22 -4.24 -17.95
C GLY A 367 -4.91 -3.86 -17.27
N GLY A 368 -4.07 -4.85 -16.98
CA GLY A 368 -2.92 -4.73 -16.08
C GLY A 368 -3.31 -5.02 -14.63
N THR A 369 -2.32 -5.10 -13.75
CA THR A 369 -2.52 -5.29 -12.31
C THR A 369 -1.92 -4.11 -11.55
N LEU A 370 -2.75 -3.36 -10.84
CA LEU A 370 -2.35 -2.22 -10.01
C LEU A 370 -1.91 -2.70 -8.62
N LEU A 371 -0.81 -2.17 -8.08
CA LEU A 371 -0.50 -2.26 -6.66
C LEU A 371 -0.99 -1.00 -5.95
N ASP A 372 -1.87 -1.18 -4.96
CA ASP A 372 -2.48 -0.07 -4.24
C ASP A 372 -2.47 -0.32 -2.72
N SER A 373 -1.73 0.50 -1.97
CA SER A 373 -1.74 0.47 -0.49
C SER A 373 -3.03 1.04 0.10
N GLY A 374 -3.77 1.84 -0.69
CA GLY A 374 -5.06 2.44 -0.32
C GLY A 374 -6.28 1.57 -0.62
N THR A 375 -6.11 0.36 -1.17
CA THR A 375 -7.18 -0.64 -1.31
C THR A 375 -6.91 -1.77 -0.33
N VAL A 376 -7.92 -2.24 0.42
CA VAL A 376 -7.74 -3.28 1.44
C VAL A 376 -7.55 -4.67 0.81
N LEU A 377 -8.50 -5.09 -0.03
CA LEU A 377 -8.51 -6.44 -0.64
C LEU A 377 -7.86 -6.47 -2.01
N THR A 378 -7.44 -7.67 -2.42
CA THR A 378 -7.12 -7.92 -3.84
C THR A 378 -8.39 -8.17 -4.63
N TYR A 379 -8.57 -7.43 -5.70
CA TYR A 379 -9.68 -7.59 -6.65
C TYR A 379 -9.19 -8.21 -7.94
N LEU A 380 -9.87 -9.28 -8.37
CA LEU A 380 -9.53 -10.04 -9.58
C LEU A 380 -10.68 -10.02 -10.58
N PRO A 381 -10.42 -10.18 -11.89
CA PRO A 381 -11.44 -10.50 -12.87
C PRO A 381 -12.29 -11.68 -12.39
N ALA A 382 -13.61 -11.61 -12.53
CA ALA A 382 -14.55 -12.57 -11.95
C ALA A 382 -14.22 -14.04 -12.27
N GLN A 383 -13.73 -14.32 -13.49
CA GLN A 383 -13.28 -15.66 -13.90
C GLN A 383 -12.10 -16.15 -13.05
N ALA A 384 -11.10 -15.30 -12.81
CA ALA A 384 -9.92 -15.64 -12.03
C ALA A 384 -10.28 -15.80 -10.53
N TYR A 385 -11.12 -14.90 -10.01
CA TYR A 385 -11.60 -14.97 -8.63
C TYR A 385 -12.35 -16.27 -8.36
N ALA A 386 -13.31 -16.64 -9.22
CA ALA A 386 -14.10 -17.85 -9.04
C ALA A 386 -13.22 -19.10 -8.94
N LEU A 387 -12.22 -19.23 -9.82
CA LEU A 387 -11.28 -20.37 -9.81
C LEU A 387 -10.39 -20.37 -8.57
N LEU A 388 -9.91 -19.20 -8.11
CA LEU A 388 -9.14 -19.07 -6.87
C LEU A 388 -9.98 -19.50 -5.66
N ARG A 389 -11.17 -18.92 -5.52
CA ARG A 389 -12.12 -19.18 -4.43
C ARG A 389 -12.51 -20.64 -4.36
N ASP A 390 -12.89 -21.23 -5.49
CA ASP A 390 -13.34 -22.63 -5.53
C ASP A 390 -12.20 -23.58 -5.19
N ARG A 391 -10.97 -23.29 -5.65
CA ARG A 391 -9.78 -24.05 -5.28
C ARG A 391 -9.45 -23.89 -3.79
N PHE A 392 -9.56 -22.68 -3.24
CA PHE A 392 -9.36 -22.43 -1.81
C PHE A 392 -10.38 -23.21 -0.98
N ARG A 393 -11.66 -23.19 -1.35
CA ARG A 393 -12.71 -23.98 -0.67
C ARG A 393 -12.42 -25.47 -0.66
N LEU A 394 -12.00 -26.03 -1.79
CA LEU A 394 -11.55 -27.42 -1.91
C LEU A 394 -10.39 -27.78 -0.96
N THR A 395 -9.51 -26.84 -0.65
CA THR A 395 -8.39 -27.08 0.29
C THR A 395 -8.75 -26.86 1.76
N MET A 396 -9.91 -26.26 2.03
CA MET A 396 -10.35 -25.85 3.36
C MET A 396 -11.51 -26.71 3.90
N GLU A 397 -11.85 -27.83 3.24
CA GLU A 397 -12.98 -28.72 3.58
C GLU A 397 -12.98 -29.24 5.02
N ARG A 398 -11.83 -29.25 5.69
CA ARG A 398 -11.72 -29.66 7.10
C ARG A 398 -12.35 -28.67 8.09
N TYR A 399 -12.48 -27.41 7.68
CA TYR A 399 -12.95 -26.32 8.53
C TYR A 399 -14.43 -26.07 8.34
N THR A 400 -15.09 -25.64 9.41
CA THR A 400 -16.51 -25.29 9.39
C THR A 400 -16.73 -24.03 8.55
N PRO A 401 -17.53 -24.06 7.48
CA PRO A 401 -17.85 -22.85 6.71
C PRO A 401 -18.64 -21.86 7.57
N ALA A 402 -18.27 -20.58 7.49
CA ALA A 402 -19.02 -19.48 8.07
C ALA A 402 -19.85 -18.76 6.99
N PRO A 403 -20.92 -18.04 7.37
CA PRO A 403 -21.64 -17.20 6.42
C PRO A 403 -20.71 -16.18 5.73
N PRO A 404 -20.98 -15.83 4.46
CA PRO A 404 -20.24 -14.77 3.79
C PRO A 404 -20.43 -13.44 4.53
N ASN A 405 -19.41 -12.58 4.49
CA ASN A 405 -19.49 -11.22 5.00
C ASN A 405 -19.22 -10.23 3.87
N ASP A 406 -20.29 -9.67 3.33
CA ASP A 406 -20.29 -8.77 2.18
C ASP A 406 -19.62 -9.41 0.94
N VAL A 407 -18.53 -8.82 0.41
CA VAL A 407 -17.78 -9.37 -0.74
C VAL A 407 -16.92 -10.58 -0.41
N LEU A 408 -16.70 -10.86 0.86
CA LEU A 408 -15.91 -12.02 1.31
C LEU A 408 -16.83 -13.24 1.36
N ASP A 409 -16.74 -14.11 0.34
CA ASP A 409 -17.66 -15.23 0.18
C ASP A 409 -17.07 -16.61 0.57
N ALA A 410 -15.77 -16.70 0.90
CA ALA A 410 -15.12 -17.92 1.38
C ALA A 410 -14.61 -17.75 2.81
N CYS A 411 -15.53 -17.89 3.78
CA CYS A 411 -15.29 -17.70 5.21
C CYS A 411 -15.40 -19.01 5.99
N TYR A 412 -14.67 -19.10 7.09
CA TYR A 412 -14.60 -20.27 7.96
C TYR A 412 -14.60 -19.85 9.42
N ASP A 413 -15.23 -20.67 10.26
CA ASP A 413 -15.17 -20.58 11.72
C ASP A 413 -14.08 -21.52 12.22
N PHE A 414 -13.07 -20.93 12.88
CA PHE A 414 -11.93 -21.63 13.46
C PHE A 414 -12.09 -21.86 14.98
N ALA A 415 -13.29 -21.66 15.54
CA ALA A 415 -13.54 -21.92 16.94
C ALA A 415 -13.18 -23.37 17.32
N GLY A 416 -12.28 -23.51 18.30
CA GLY A 416 -11.81 -24.81 18.79
C GLY A 416 -10.59 -25.38 18.04
N GLU A 417 -10.14 -24.74 16.96
CA GLU A 417 -8.89 -25.11 16.28
C GLU A 417 -7.69 -24.58 17.06
N SER A 418 -6.63 -25.38 17.22
CA SER A 418 -5.39 -24.91 17.86
C SER A 418 -4.46 -24.17 16.87
N GLU A 419 -4.60 -24.51 15.59
CA GLU A 419 -3.75 -24.04 14.50
C GLU A 419 -4.56 -23.99 13.21
N VAL A 420 -4.39 -22.92 12.45
CA VAL A 420 -5.01 -22.73 11.14
C VAL A 420 -3.99 -22.96 10.03
N VAL A 421 -4.30 -23.87 9.10
CA VAL A 421 -3.46 -24.19 7.95
C VAL A 421 -4.21 -23.86 6.68
N VAL A 422 -3.60 -23.03 5.84
CA VAL A 422 -4.19 -22.53 4.59
C VAL A 422 -3.27 -22.85 3.42
N PRO A 423 -3.77 -23.02 2.19
CA PRO A 423 -2.89 -23.16 1.03
C PRO A 423 -2.06 -21.88 0.84
N ALA A 424 -0.77 -22.03 0.56
CA ALA A 424 0.08 -20.89 0.21
C ALA A 424 -0.38 -20.30 -1.12
N VAL A 425 -0.41 -18.97 -1.24
CA VAL A 425 -0.78 -18.28 -2.48
C VAL A 425 0.40 -17.45 -2.97
N SER A 426 0.64 -17.44 -4.28
CA SER A 426 1.64 -16.55 -4.88
C SER A 426 1.20 -15.97 -6.22
N PHE A 427 1.62 -14.74 -6.47
CA PHE A 427 1.49 -14.06 -7.74
C PHE A 427 2.72 -14.31 -8.60
N ARG A 428 2.53 -14.66 -9.87
CA ARG A 428 3.61 -14.85 -10.85
C ARG A 428 3.51 -13.77 -11.92
N PHE A 429 4.62 -13.08 -12.16
CA PHE A 429 4.71 -12.00 -13.13
C PHE A 429 5.35 -12.45 -14.46
N GLY A 430 5.14 -11.68 -15.53
CA GLY A 430 5.53 -12.02 -16.90
C GLY A 430 7.04 -12.24 -17.10
N ASP A 431 7.87 -11.62 -16.26
CA ASP A 431 9.33 -11.76 -16.24
C ASP A 431 9.84 -12.92 -15.35
N GLY A 432 8.92 -13.68 -14.75
CA GLY A 432 9.23 -14.82 -13.89
C GLY A 432 9.41 -14.48 -12.42
N ALA A 433 9.35 -13.19 -12.04
CA ALA A 433 9.32 -12.81 -10.63
C ALA A 433 8.07 -13.40 -9.95
N VAL A 434 8.22 -13.71 -8.66
CA VAL A 434 7.13 -14.26 -7.85
C VAL A 434 7.02 -13.48 -6.56
N PHE A 435 5.79 -13.09 -6.23
CA PHE A 435 5.44 -12.54 -4.94
C PHE A 435 4.66 -13.58 -4.14
N GLU A 436 5.30 -14.14 -3.12
CA GLU A 436 4.70 -15.12 -2.20
C GLU A 436 4.00 -14.38 -1.06
N LEU A 437 2.75 -14.74 -0.80
CA LEU A 437 1.95 -14.10 0.24
C LEU A 437 2.20 -14.74 1.60
N ASP A 438 2.19 -13.91 2.64
CA ASP A 438 2.13 -14.36 4.02
C ASP A 438 0.72 -14.89 4.37
N PHE A 439 0.60 -15.59 5.51
CA PHE A 439 -0.67 -16.11 6.01
C PHE A 439 -1.75 -15.02 6.06
N PHE A 440 -1.40 -13.84 6.60
CA PHE A 440 -2.29 -12.69 6.71
C PHE A 440 -2.47 -11.92 5.40
N GLY A 441 -1.74 -12.30 4.34
CA GLY A 441 -2.01 -11.88 2.97
C GLY A 441 -3.00 -12.80 2.23
N VAL A 442 -3.18 -14.04 2.70
CA VAL A 442 -4.18 -14.98 2.16
C VAL A 442 -5.52 -14.81 2.85
N MET A 443 -5.53 -14.58 4.16
CA MET A 443 -6.75 -14.50 4.97
C MET A 443 -6.88 -13.16 5.71
N ILE A 444 -8.12 -12.71 5.84
CA ILE A 444 -8.53 -11.58 6.68
C ILE A 444 -9.47 -12.09 7.77
N PHE A 445 -9.28 -11.64 9.01
CA PHE A 445 -10.11 -12.04 10.15
C PHE A 445 -11.09 -10.93 10.51
N LEU A 446 -12.36 -11.31 10.65
CA LEU A 446 -13.48 -10.41 10.95
C LEU A 446 -13.73 -10.34 12.46
N ASP A 447 -13.40 -11.43 13.14
CA ASP A 447 -13.33 -11.51 14.59
C ASP A 447 -12.27 -12.55 14.99
N GLU A 448 -12.25 -12.94 16.27
CA GLU A 448 -11.23 -13.83 16.84
C GLU A 448 -11.24 -15.24 16.23
N ASN A 449 -12.36 -15.70 15.68
CA ASN A 449 -12.53 -17.06 15.18
C ASN A 449 -12.91 -17.12 13.70
N VAL A 450 -13.54 -16.06 13.16
CA VAL A 450 -14.01 -16.04 11.77
C VAL A 450 -12.99 -15.37 10.87
N GLY A 451 -12.46 -16.14 9.91
CA GLY A 451 -11.57 -15.65 8.87
C GLY A 451 -12.08 -15.98 7.47
N CYS A 452 -11.77 -15.12 6.51
CA CYS A 452 -12.16 -15.26 5.11
C CYS A 452 -10.97 -15.14 4.17
N LEU A 453 -11.09 -15.73 2.97
CA LEU A 453 -10.18 -15.47 1.86
C LEU A 453 -10.16 -13.97 1.53
N ALA A 454 -9.00 -13.33 1.59
CA ALA A 454 -8.85 -11.87 1.44
C ALA A 454 -8.83 -11.39 -0.03
N PHE A 455 -9.69 -11.97 -0.86
CA PHE A 455 -9.81 -11.68 -2.28
C PHE A 455 -11.28 -11.45 -2.63
N ALA A 456 -11.54 -10.64 -3.65
CA ALA A 456 -12.88 -10.43 -4.18
C ALA A 456 -12.90 -10.41 -5.71
N ALA A 457 -14.08 -10.61 -6.29
CA ALA A 457 -14.29 -10.35 -7.71
C ALA A 457 -14.44 -8.85 -7.96
N MET A 458 -13.91 -8.37 -9.09
CA MET A 458 -14.25 -7.06 -9.61
C MET A 458 -15.74 -7.01 -9.99
N ASP A 459 -16.43 -5.95 -9.58
CA ASP A 459 -17.85 -5.75 -9.88
C ASP A 459 -18.15 -5.73 -11.37
N ALA A 460 -19.35 -6.16 -11.74
CA ALA A 460 -19.83 -6.09 -13.11
C ALA A 460 -19.92 -4.62 -13.57
N GLY A 461 -19.12 -4.25 -14.57
CA GLY A 461 -19.00 -2.85 -15.04
C GLY A 461 -17.89 -2.05 -14.36
N GLY A 462 -17.11 -2.67 -13.45
CA GLY A 462 -15.89 -2.11 -12.89
C GLY A 462 -14.73 -2.01 -13.89
N LEU A 463 -13.56 -1.60 -13.41
CA LEU A 463 -12.36 -1.50 -14.25
C LEU A 463 -12.01 -2.87 -14.84
N PRO A 464 -11.53 -2.92 -16.09
CA PRO A 464 -11.07 -4.17 -16.67
C PRO A 464 -9.67 -4.58 -16.17
N LEU A 465 -9.28 -4.22 -14.94
CA LEU A 465 -7.94 -4.45 -14.34
C LEU A 465 -8.03 -5.24 -13.03
N SER A 466 -6.90 -5.79 -12.58
CA SER A 466 -6.76 -6.38 -11.24
C SER A 466 -6.14 -5.38 -10.27
N ILE A 467 -6.42 -5.48 -8.98
CA ILE A 467 -5.73 -4.72 -7.92
C ILE A 467 -5.15 -5.69 -6.91
N ILE A 468 -3.88 -5.52 -6.57
CA ILE A 468 -3.25 -6.12 -5.38
C ILE A 468 -3.36 -5.10 -4.25
N GLY A 469 -4.23 -5.39 -3.28
CA GLY A 469 -4.50 -4.53 -2.12
C GLY A 469 -3.44 -4.65 -1.03
N ASN A 470 -3.60 -3.87 0.02
CA ASN A 470 -2.68 -3.77 1.14
C ASN A 470 -2.63 -5.05 1.99
N THR A 471 -3.72 -5.84 2.04
CA THR A 471 -3.76 -7.09 2.80
C THR A 471 -2.70 -8.06 2.26
N GLN A 472 -2.63 -8.23 0.95
CA GLN A 472 -1.66 -9.11 0.29
C GLN A 472 -0.21 -8.60 0.41
N GLN A 473 -0.02 -7.32 0.70
CA GLN A 473 1.29 -6.69 0.82
C GLN A 473 1.87 -6.76 2.23
N ARG A 474 1.11 -7.30 3.21
CA ARG A 474 1.57 -7.47 4.59
C ARG A 474 2.73 -8.45 4.71
N SER A 475 3.57 -8.19 5.70
CA SER A 475 4.77 -8.98 6.04
C SER A 475 5.85 -9.01 4.96
N ALA A 476 5.68 -8.28 3.85
CA ALA A 476 6.65 -8.21 2.77
C ALA A 476 7.13 -6.77 2.58
N GLU A 477 8.43 -6.61 2.36
CA GLU A 477 8.95 -5.34 1.87
C GLU A 477 8.56 -5.22 0.39
N VAL A 478 7.78 -4.19 0.07
CA VAL A 478 7.45 -3.80 -1.30
C VAL A 478 8.30 -2.60 -1.67
N ILE A 479 9.24 -2.80 -2.60
CA ILE A 479 10.23 -1.80 -3.02
C ILE A 479 9.77 -1.17 -4.32
N TYR A 480 9.54 0.13 -4.32
CA TYR A 480 9.22 0.93 -5.50
C TYR A 480 10.47 1.67 -5.97
N ASP A 481 11.18 1.08 -6.94
CA ASP A 481 12.28 1.74 -7.62
C ASP A 481 11.72 2.46 -8.86
N VAL A 482 11.20 3.67 -8.63
CA VAL A 482 10.51 4.47 -9.66
C VAL A 482 11.50 4.92 -10.74
N ALA A 483 12.75 5.20 -10.36
CA ALA A 483 13.81 5.56 -11.30
C ALA A 483 14.15 4.41 -12.26
N ALA A 484 14.20 3.18 -11.78
CA ALA A 484 14.47 1.99 -12.60
C ALA A 484 13.20 1.30 -13.14
N GLU A 485 12.01 1.86 -12.87
CA GLU A 485 10.71 1.33 -13.29
C GLU A 485 10.49 -0.15 -12.93
N LYS A 486 10.78 -0.52 -11.68
CA LYS A 486 10.60 -1.89 -11.19
C LYS A 486 10.08 -1.93 -9.76
N ILE A 487 9.35 -2.99 -9.44
CA ILE A 487 8.85 -3.26 -8.09
C ILE A 487 9.51 -4.51 -7.55
N GLY A 488 10.07 -4.44 -6.35
CA GLY A 488 10.71 -5.54 -5.65
C GLY A 488 9.82 -6.09 -4.54
N PHE A 489 9.89 -7.39 -4.30
CA PHE A 489 9.22 -8.05 -3.18
C PHE A 489 10.24 -8.83 -2.34
N VAL A 490 10.22 -8.60 -1.03
CA VAL A 490 11.01 -9.36 -0.05
C VAL A 490 10.06 -9.91 1.01
N PRO A 491 9.77 -11.22 1.03
CA PRO A 491 8.91 -11.82 2.06
C PRO A 491 9.53 -11.70 3.46
N ALA A 492 8.69 -11.73 4.49
CA ALA A 492 9.08 -11.75 5.92
C ALA A 492 10.10 -10.66 6.29
N SER A 493 9.82 -9.41 5.88
CA SER A 493 10.69 -8.25 6.13
C SER A 493 10.15 -7.27 7.17
N CYS A 494 9.02 -7.65 7.79
CA CYS A 494 8.44 -7.11 9.00
C CYS A 494 8.72 -8.15 10.10
#